data_AF-A0AA38PNW0-F1
#
_entry.id   AF-A0AA38PNW0-F1
#
_cell.length_a   1.000
_cell.length_b   1.000
_cell.length_c   1.000
_cell.angle_alpha   90.00
_cell.angle_beta   90.00
_cell.angle_gamma   90.00
#
_symmetry.space_group_name_H-M   'P 1'
#
loop_
_entity.id
_entity.type
_entity.pdbx_description
1 polymer ?
#
loop_
_entity_poly.entity_id
_entity_poly.type
_entity_poly.pdbx_seq_one_letter_code
_entity_poly.pdbx_strand_id
1 'polypeptide(L)'
;FPENVQVARESEAIRILGAWFGNNLDAEQIWTPMLEKIDTNLERWAKHSPTMEGRRHIVQMIVGGMTQYLTTVQNMLKSIETRLEKRINTFMWKERQYNPVSKKVIYGPLQEGG
;
A
#
# COMPACT_ATOMS: atom_id res chain seq x y z
N PHE A 1 -12.96 -37.36 9.12
CA PHE A 1 -12.92 -35.90 9.05
C PHE A 1 -14.32 -35.37 9.31
N PRO A 2 -14.50 -34.27 10.07
CA PRO A 2 -15.82 -33.65 10.25
C PRO A 2 -16.36 -33.14 8.90
N GLU A 3 -17.66 -33.24 8.65
CA GLU A 3 -18.29 -32.96 7.35
C GLU A 3 -18.18 -31.49 6.89
N ASN A 4 -17.85 -30.58 7.81
CA ASN A 4 -17.76 -29.14 7.62
C ASN A 4 -16.32 -28.59 7.64
N VAL A 5 -15.31 -29.47 7.60
CA VAL A 5 -13.90 -29.06 7.57
C VAL A 5 -13.33 -29.27 6.16
N GLN A 6 -13.10 -28.18 5.45
CA GLN A 6 -12.34 -28.19 4.20
C GLN A 6 -10.85 -28.10 4.52
N VAL A 7 -10.09 -29.13 4.17
CA VAL A 7 -8.63 -29.14 4.24
C VAL A 7 -8.09 -28.61 2.90
N ALA A 8 -7.29 -27.55 2.95
CA ALA A 8 -6.63 -27.01 1.77
C ALA A 8 -5.78 -28.09 1.09
N ARG A 9 -5.90 -28.25 -0.22
CA ARG A 9 -5.00 -29.12 -1.00
C ARG A 9 -3.64 -28.45 -1.16
N GLU A 10 -2.63 -29.24 -1.50
CA GLU A 10 -1.30 -28.70 -1.82
C GLU A 10 -1.40 -27.68 -2.97
N SER A 11 -0.78 -26.51 -2.80
CA SER A 11 -0.88 -25.35 -3.70
C SER A 11 -2.25 -24.65 -3.76
N GLU A 12 -3.19 -24.96 -2.86
CA GLU A 12 -4.46 -24.24 -2.73
C GLU A 12 -4.30 -23.03 -1.79
N ALA A 13 -4.55 -21.84 -2.30
CA ALA A 13 -4.51 -20.59 -1.55
C ALA A 13 -5.88 -20.32 -0.90
N ILE A 14 -5.97 -20.29 0.43
CA ILE A 14 -7.17 -19.92 1.17
C ILE A 14 -7.04 -18.50 1.69
N ARG A 15 -8.07 -17.69 1.50
CA ARG A 15 -8.14 -16.33 2.05
C ARG A 15 -8.87 -16.32 3.39
N ILE A 16 -8.19 -15.94 4.46
CA ILE A 16 -8.73 -15.84 5.82
C ILE A 16 -8.50 -14.42 6.33
N LEU A 17 -9.60 -13.72 6.65
CA LEU A 17 -9.58 -12.33 7.14
C LEU A 17 -8.75 -11.37 6.25
N GLY A 18 -8.76 -11.59 4.94
CA GLY A 18 -8.03 -10.77 3.98
C GLY A 18 -6.60 -11.21 3.69
N ALA A 19 -5.98 -12.02 4.56
CA ALA A 19 -4.69 -12.65 4.33
C ALA A 19 -4.84 -13.97 3.56
N TRP A 20 -3.80 -14.39 2.87
CA TRP A 20 -3.71 -15.62 2.09
C TRP A 20 -2.80 -16.66 2.76
N PHE A 21 -3.28 -17.89 2.85
CA PHE A 21 -2.59 -19.02 3.48
C PHE A 21 -2.58 -20.21 2.51
N GLY A 22 -1.44 -20.87 2.34
CA GLY A 22 -1.26 -21.97 1.38
C GLY A 22 0.22 -22.22 1.05
N ASN A 23 0.55 -23.35 0.45
CA ASN A 23 1.91 -23.65 -0.03
C ASN A 23 2.18 -22.97 -1.38
N ASN A 24 3.43 -22.54 -1.62
CA ASN A 24 3.90 -21.90 -2.87
C ASN A 24 3.15 -20.62 -3.27
N LEU A 25 2.65 -19.85 -2.30
CA LEU A 25 2.04 -18.54 -2.60
C LEU A 25 3.09 -17.54 -3.05
N ASP A 26 2.81 -16.87 -4.17
CA ASP A 26 3.56 -15.68 -4.57
C ASP A 26 3.22 -14.53 -3.63
N ALA A 27 4.15 -14.25 -2.71
CA ALA A 27 3.99 -13.22 -1.71
C ALA A 27 3.78 -11.82 -2.29
N GLU A 28 4.17 -11.54 -3.54
CA GLU A 28 3.87 -10.26 -4.19
C GLU A 28 2.44 -10.18 -4.72
N GLN A 29 1.91 -11.29 -5.27
CA GLN A 29 0.54 -11.33 -5.80
C GLN A 29 -0.52 -11.04 -4.73
N ILE A 30 -0.23 -11.41 -3.49
CA ILE A 30 -1.11 -11.14 -2.35
C ILE A 30 -1.36 -9.63 -2.17
N TRP A 31 -0.36 -8.80 -2.48
CA TRP A 31 -0.46 -7.34 -2.34
C TRP A 31 -1.17 -6.66 -3.52
N THR A 32 -1.31 -7.33 -4.67
CA THR A 32 -1.89 -6.73 -5.89
C THR A 32 -3.27 -6.09 -5.65
N PRO A 33 -4.25 -6.77 -5.04
CA PRO A 33 -5.58 -6.17 -4.81
C PRO A 33 -5.53 -4.96 -3.87
N MET A 34 -4.58 -4.95 -2.93
CA MET A 34 -4.39 -3.81 -2.02
C MET A 34 -3.78 -2.62 -2.76
N LEU A 35 -2.78 -2.85 -3.61
CA LEU A 35 -2.16 -1.80 -4.42
C LEU A 35 -3.16 -1.17 -5.39
N GLU A 36 -4.01 -1.96 -6.06
CA GLU A 36 -5.08 -1.46 -6.94
C GLU A 36 -6.10 -0.62 -6.18
N LYS A 37 -6.46 -1.04 -4.95
CA LYS A 37 -7.37 -0.29 -4.09
C LYS A 37 -6.76 1.04 -3.64
N ILE A 38 -5.46 1.05 -3.32
CA ILE A 38 -4.72 2.28 -3.01
C ILE A 38 -4.75 3.21 -4.22
N ASP A 39 -4.41 2.71 -5.42
CA ASP A 39 -4.39 3.50 -6.66
C ASP A 39 -5.76 4.15 -6.92
N THR A 40 -6.85 3.37 -6.84
CA THR A 40 -8.22 3.87 -6.99
C THR A 40 -8.56 4.99 -6.00
N ASN A 41 -8.13 4.88 -4.74
CA ASN A 41 -8.39 5.90 -3.73
C ASN A 41 -7.56 7.16 -3.97
N LEU A 42 -6.27 7.01 -4.28
CA LEU A 42 -5.40 8.15 -4.58
C LEU A 42 -5.89 8.92 -5.80
N GLU A 43 -6.30 8.22 -6.88
CA GLU A 43 -6.90 8.84 -8.07
C GLU A 43 -8.18 9.61 -7.72
N ARG A 44 -9.05 9.04 -6.87
CA ARG A 44 -10.27 9.72 -6.43
C ARG A 44 -9.97 11.00 -5.68
N TRP A 45 -9.02 10.96 -4.74
CA TRP A 45 -8.61 12.12 -3.98
C TRP A 45 -7.88 13.17 -4.82
N ALA A 46 -7.10 12.75 -5.82
CA ALA A 46 -6.40 13.64 -6.73
C ALA A 46 -7.36 14.57 -7.50
N LYS A 47 -8.57 14.11 -7.83
CA LYS A 47 -9.61 14.91 -8.50
C LYS A 47 -10.03 16.15 -7.71
N HIS A 48 -9.88 16.14 -6.39
CA HIS A 48 -10.19 17.27 -5.52
C HIS A 48 -9.04 18.28 -5.37
N SER A 49 -7.92 18.09 -6.09
CA SER A 49 -6.76 18.99 -6.08
C SER A 49 -6.28 19.40 -4.67
N PRO A 50 -6.04 18.44 -3.75
CA PRO A 50 -5.62 18.76 -2.39
C PRO A 50 -4.29 19.52 -2.33
N THR A 51 -4.12 20.32 -1.28
CA THR A 51 -2.86 20.99 -0.92
C THR A 51 -1.76 19.97 -0.58
N MET A 52 -0.52 20.42 -0.42
CA MET A 52 0.58 19.54 0.01
C MET A 52 0.30 18.85 1.35
N GLU A 53 -0.15 19.60 2.35
CA GLU A 53 -0.58 19.02 3.64
C GLU A 53 -1.77 18.07 3.48
N GLY A 54 -2.74 18.43 2.64
CA GLY A 54 -3.87 17.55 2.33
C GLY A 54 -3.39 16.21 1.77
N ARG A 55 -2.42 16.23 0.85
CA ARG A 55 -1.84 15.02 0.27
C ARG A 55 -1.08 14.18 1.30
N ARG A 56 -0.32 14.83 2.19
CA ARG A 56 0.39 14.16 3.28
C ARG A 56 -0.59 13.39 4.18
N HIS A 57 -1.70 14.03 4.56
CA HIS A 57 -2.76 13.36 5.34
C HIS A 57 -3.43 12.23 4.57
N ILE A 58 -3.74 12.42 3.27
CA ILE A 58 -4.34 11.38 2.44
C ILE A 58 -3.40 10.17 2.31
N VAL A 59 -2.10 10.39 2.12
CA VAL A 59 -1.10 9.30 2.10
C VAL A 59 -1.13 8.53 3.41
N GLN A 60 -1.13 9.21 4.55
CA GLN A 60 -1.20 8.56 5.85
C GLN A 60 -2.48 7.73 6.02
N MET A 61 -3.64 8.30 5.70
CA MET A 61 -4.94 7.64 5.86
C MET A 61 -5.12 6.45 4.91
N ILE A 62 -4.74 6.61 3.65
CA ILE A 62 -4.98 5.60 2.60
C ILE A 62 -3.85 4.59 2.58
N VAL A 63 -2.62 5.02 2.35
CA VAL A 63 -1.49 4.10 2.19
C VAL A 63 -1.11 3.49 3.54
N GLY A 64 -0.91 4.31 4.56
CA GLY A 64 -0.61 3.82 5.91
C GLY A 64 -1.73 2.96 6.47
N GLY A 65 -2.97 3.48 6.46
CA GLY A 65 -4.13 2.78 7.02
C GLY A 65 -4.45 1.45 6.34
N MET A 66 -4.33 1.35 5.01
CA MET A 66 -4.65 0.11 4.29
C MET A 66 -3.57 -0.96 4.42
N THR A 67 -2.30 -0.58 4.57
CA THR A 67 -1.17 -1.53 4.58
C THR A 67 -0.84 -2.10 5.95
N GLN A 68 -1.23 -1.41 7.03
CA GLN A 68 -0.82 -1.73 8.41
C GLN A 68 -1.19 -3.17 8.84
N TYR A 69 -2.42 -3.59 8.58
CA TYR A 69 -2.85 -4.95 8.93
C TYR A 69 -2.09 -6.02 8.14
N LEU A 70 -2.07 -5.93 6.80
CA LEU A 70 -1.45 -6.93 5.94
C LEU A 70 0.06 -7.06 6.20
N THR A 71 0.71 -5.93 6.49
CA THR A 71 2.12 -5.91 6.92
C THR A 71 2.35 -6.75 8.17
N THR A 72 1.42 -6.67 9.14
CA THR A 72 1.53 -7.40 10.40
C THR A 72 1.35 -8.90 10.22
N VAL A 73 0.44 -9.33 9.33
CA VAL A 73 0.08 -10.74 9.17
C VAL A 73 0.89 -11.49 8.10
N GLN A 74 1.48 -10.80 7.14
CA GLN A 74 2.18 -11.42 6.01
C GLN A 74 3.54 -10.83 5.67
N ASN A 75 4.02 -9.86 6.47
CA ASN A 75 5.21 -9.04 6.22
C ASN A 75 5.09 -8.19 4.94
N MET A 76 5.85 -7.09 4.91
CA MET A 76 5.99 -6.26 3.72
C MET A 76 7.33 -6.57 3.05
N LEU A 77 7.28 -7.11 1.84
CA LEU A 77 8.49 -7.30 1.03
C LEU A 77 9.04 -5.95 0.55
N LYS A 78 10.36 -5.89 0.34
CA LYS A 78 11.01 -4.66 -0.12
C LYS A 78 10.51 -4.18 -1.49
N SER A 79 10.11 -5.12 -2.36
CA SER A 79 9.50 -4.80 -3.66
C SER A 79 8.16 -4.08 -3.50
N ILE A 80 7.34 -4.49 -2.53
CA ILE A 80 6.07 -3.83 -2.19
C ILE A 80 6.32 -2.44 -1.61
N GLU A 81 7.25 -2.32 -0.67
CA GLU A 81 7.65 -1.03 -0.10
C GLU A 81 8.07 -0.04 -1.21
N THR A 82 8.90 -0.49 -2.15
CA THR A 82 9.35 0.31 -3.30
C THR A 82 8.17 0.73 -4.19
N ARG A 83 7.21 -0.19 -4.43
CA ARG A 83 6.00 0.09 -5.22
C ARG A 83 5.07 1.09 -4.53
N LEU A 84 4.96 1.03 -3.21
CA LEU A 84 4.20 1.99 -2.40
C LEU A 84 4.88 3.36 -2.37
N GLU A 85 6.20 3.39 -2.17
CA GLU A 85 6.97 4.62 -2.15
C GLU A 85 6.87 5.37 -3.48
N LYS A 86 6.89 4.65 -4.61
CA LYS A 86 6.64 5.23 -5.94
C LYS A 86 5.27 5.91 -6.03
N ARG A 87 4.20 5.24 -5.56
CA ARG A 87 2.84 5.79 -5.54
C ARG A 87 2.73 7.04 -4.68
N ILE A 88 3.31 7.01 -3.48
CA ILE A 88 3.34 8.15 -2.56
C ILE A 88 4.00 9.34 -3.24
N ASN A 89 5.18 9.15 -3.82
CA ASN A 89 5.89 10.23 -4.51
C ASN A 89 5.08 10.80 -5.69
N THR A 90 4.54 9.93 -6.55
CA THR A 90 3.71 10.34 -7.68
C THR A 90 2.50 11.17 -7.23
N PHE A 91 1.79 10.70 -6.19
CA PHE A 91 0.62 11.39 -5.66
C PHE A 91 0.97 12.73 -5.03
N MET A 92 2.03 12.80 -4.20
CA MET A 92 2.50 14.03 -3.57
C MET A 92 2.79 15.11 -4.62
N TRP A 93 3.39 14.74 -5.75
CA TRP A 93 3.86 15.70 -6.75
C TRP A 93 2.92 15.94 -7.94
N LYS A 94 1.63 15.59 -7.86
CA LYS A 94 0.64 15.79 -8.95
C LYS A 94 1.04 15.09 -10.24
N GLU A 95 1.70 13.94 -10.15
CA GLU A 95 2.21 13.23 -11.35
C GLU A 95 3.18 14.08 -12.19
N ARG A 96 3.78 15.14 -11.62
CA ARG A 96 4.85 15.89 -12.29
C ARG A 96 6.02 14.93 -12.54
N GLN A 97 6.66 15.08 -13.70
CA GLN A 97 7.79 14.23 -14.08
C GLN A 97 9.00 14.34 -13.14
N TYR A 98 9.10 15.41 -12.37
CA TYR A 98 10.19 15.64 -11.43
C TYR A 98 9.66 15.95 -10.03
N ASN A 99 10.35 15.41 -9.01
CA ASN A 99 10.14 15.78 -7.62
C ASN A 99 10.90 17.10 -7.40
N PRO A 100 10.22 18.24 -7.18
CA PRO A 100 10.88 19.53 -6.98
C PRO A 100 11.71 19.59 -5.69
N VAL A 101 11.47 18.66 -4.75
CA VAL A 101 12.16 18.57 -3.48
C VAL A 101 12.64 17.13 -3.24
N SER A 102 13.83 16.98 -2.66
CA SER A 102 14.40 15.66 -2.36
C SER A 102 13.60 14.92 -1.27
N LYS A 103 13.61 13.58 -1.32
CA LYS A 103 12.94 12.74 -0.29
C LYS A 103 13.41 13.07 1.13
N LYS A 104 14.70 13.38 1.29
CA LYS A 104 15.28 13.74 2.59
C LYS A 104 14.60 14.94 3.23
N VAL A 105 14.21 15.92 2.42
CA VAL A 105 13.54 17.13 2.92
C VAL A 105 12.08 16.81 3.27
N ILE A 106 11.36 16.01 2.46
CA ILE A 106 9.97 15.58 2.77
C ILE A 106 9.87 14.78 4.08
N TYR A 107 10.90 14.01 4.42
CA TYR A 107 10.96 13.28 5.69
C TYR A 107 11.51 14.11 6.86
N GLY A 108 11.90 15.35 6.61
CA GLY A 108 12.43 16.26 7.61
C GLY A 108 11.35 16.83 8.54
N PRO A 109 11.76 17.57 9.58
CA PRO A 109 10.82 18.27 10.45
C PRO A 109 9.99 19.31 9.68
N LEU A 110 8.72 19.47 10.04
CA LEU A 110 7.84 20.48 9.45
C LEU A 110 8.42 21.91 9.55
N GLN A 111 9.18 22.17 10.62
CA GLN A 111 9.84 23.45 10.86
C GLN A 111 10.95 23.77 9.85
N GLU A 112 11.51 22.76 9.19
CA GLU A 112 12.60 22.89 8.20
C GLU A 112 12.09 22.78 6.76
N GLY A 113 10.76 22.76 6.57
CA GLY A 113 10.12 22.65 5.25
C GLY A 113 9.84 21.22 4.78
N GLY A 114 9.83 20.25 5.70
CA GLY A 114 9.38 18.87 5.46
C GLY A 114 7.88 18.67 5.51
#